data_AF-A0A928CLI2-F1
#
_entry.id   AF-A0A928CLI2-F1
#
_cell.length_a   1.000
_cell.length_b   1.000
_cell.length_c   1.000
_cell.angle_alpha   90.00
_cell.angle_beta   90.00
_cell.angle_gamma   90.00
#
_symmetry.space_group_name_H-M   'P 1'
#
loop_
_entity.id
_entity.type
_entity.pdbx_description
1 polymer ?
#
loop_
_entity_poly.entity_id
_entity_poly.type
_entity_poly.pdbx_seq_one_letter_code
_entity_poly.pdbx_strand_id
1 'polypeptide(L)'
;MKRFFVFAVVAALSAVSAFADAVTLNKRSDWSKHPHMKIVDGNILEFRGGRVDVFSTPFVIEPGKKYIFSAEFRNKPGTPAGVIYIGNWSMRGSWRLIPENVLFVKNSDAKVLEDAAANSNTIVIAKPACWTAKGVQRTWNLAVNTQGDFSDLPNKNIYRIDKAQVEGDRVIITLKTKLTAAVKANSNVRLHNSSVGMYGGASNVTPTEEWQRVGWSVSNIAPLGSNPANQWWAGADKGAIRIIANYKKTQGASLQVRNVTMEVAE
;
A
#
# COMPACT_ATOMS: atom_id res chain seq x y z
N MET A 1 46.50 2.21 -5.93
CA MET A 1 45.70 3.32 -6.49
C MET A 1 44.39 2.76 -7.02
N LYS A 2 43.28 2.95 -6.30
CA LYS A 2 41.96 2.42 -6.67
C LYS A 2 41.14 3.55 -7.33
N ARG A 3 40.67 3.29 -8.55
CA ARG A 3 39.91 4.23 -9.38
C ARG A 3 38.50 4.41 -8.81
N PHE A 4 38.12 5.65 -8.51
CA PHE A 4 36.75 6.03 -8.17
C PHE A 4 35.95 6.21 -9.46
N PHE A 5 34.86 5.45 -9.61
CA PHE A 5 33.85 5.74 -10.63
C PHE A 5 32.85 6.73 -10.05
N VAL A 6 32.93 7.98 -10.50
CA VAL A 6 31.90 8.99 -10.28
C VAL A 6 30.81 8.76 -11.33
N PHE A 7 29.62 8.33 -10.92
CA PHE A 7 28.45 8.33 -11.80
C PHE A 7 27.95 9.78 -11.92
N ALA A 8 28.18 10.39 -13.09
CA ALA A 8 27.53 11.64 -13.46
C ALA A 8 26.06 11.34 -13.79
N VAL A 9 25.14 11.94 -13.02
CA VAL A 9 23.71 11.94 -13.32
C VAL A 9 23.49 12.96 -14.44
N VAL A 10 23.20 12.49 -15.64
CA VAL A 10 22.76 13.36 -16.74
C VAL A 10 21.26 13.60 -16.56
N ALA A 11 20.91 14.81 -16.14
CA ALA A 11 19.54 15.30 -16.21
C ALA A 11 19.23 15.73 -17.65
N ALA A 12 18.46 14.92 -18.38
CA ALA A 12 17.85 15.33 -19.63
C ALA A 12 16.41 15.80 -19.34
N LEU A 13 16.22 17.11 -19.21
CA LEU A 13 14.92 17.78 -19.19
C LEU A 13 14.80 18.62 -20.45
N SER A 14 13.96 18.19 -21.40
CA SER A 14 13.30 19.11 -22.35
C SER A 14 12.24 18.36 -23.15
N ALA A 15 11.10 18.12 -22.51
CA ALA A 15 9.81 18.23 -23.17
C ALA A 15 8.99 19.17 -22.28
N VAL A 16 8.62 20.34 -22.81
CA VAL A 16 7.72 21.27 -22.12
C VAL A 16 6.32 20.68 -22.24
N SER A 17 6.02 19.68 -21.42
CA SER A 17 4.64 19.31 -21.13
C SER A 17 4.03 20.45 -20.32
N ALA A 18 2.87 20.96 -20.75
CA ALA A 18 2.11 21.92 -19.97
C ALA A 18 1.69 21.24 -18.66
N PHE A 19 2.40 21.54 -17.57
CA PHE A 19 2.01 21.09 -16.24
C PHE A 19 0.91 22.01 -15.73
N ALA A 20 -0.13 21.44 -15.14
CA ALA A 20 -1.00 22.21 -14.25
C ALA A 20 -0.17 22.72 -13.05
N ASP A 21 -0.54 23.87 -12.48
CA ASP A 21 0.16 24.43 -11.31
C ASP A 21 0.32 23.38 -10.20
N ALA A 22 1.54 23.29 -9.65
CA ALA A 22 1.86 22.33 -8.60
C ALA A 22 1.03 22.60 -7.34
N VAL A 23 0.31 21.59 -6.87
CA VAL A 23 -0.40 21.65 -5.58
C VAL A 23 0.62 21.42 -4.46
N THR A 24 0.76 22.39 -3.57
CA THR A 24 1.61 22.28 -2.37
C THR A 24 0.79 21.84 -1.15
N LEU A 25 1.27 20.83 -0.42
CA LEU A 25 0.59 20.24 0.74
C LEU A 25 1.32 20.60 2.04
N ASN A 26 1.12 21.83 2.52
CA ASN A 26 1.85 22.40 3.67
C ASN A 26 0.98 22.76 4.87
N LYS A 27 -0.35 22.58 4.79
CA LYS A 27 -1.28 22.90 5.88
C LYS A 27 -1.70 21.64 6.62
N ARG A 28 -2.04 21.79 7.90
CA ARG A 28 -2.58 20.70 8.74
C ARG A 28 -3.83 20.05 8.13
N SER A 29 -4.67 20.84 7.45
CA SER A 29 -5.87 20.40 6.75
C SER A 29 -5.60 19.44 5.60
N ASP A 30 -4.39 19.46 5.04
CA ASP A 30 -4.03 18.70 3.85
C ASP A 30 -3.72 17.25 4.19
N TRP A 31 -3.75 16.87 5.46
CA TRP A 31 -3.30 15.58 5.96
C TRP A 31 -4.24 14.98 7.00
N SER A 32 -4.37 13.65 6.97
CA SER A 32 -5.10 12.87 7.96
C SER A 32 -4.64 13.15 9.40
N LYS A 33 -5.58 13.31 10.34
CA LYS A 33 -5.29 13.59 11.75
C LYS A 33 -4.44 12.47 12.36
N HIS A 34 -3.38 12.85 13.09
CA HIS A 34 -2.57 11.93 13.88
C HIS A 34 -1.99 12.67 15.08
N PRO A 35 -2.06 12.13 16.32
CA PRO A 35 -1.66 12.85 17.54
C PRO A 35 -0.17 13.21 17.57
N HIS A 36 0.65 12.45 16.86
CA HIS A 36 2.09 12.66 16.78
C HIS A 36 2.57 13.40 15.54
N MET A 37 1.65 14.01 14.76
CA MET A 37 2.00 14.89 13.65
C MET A 37 1.59 16.33 13.94
N LYS A 38 2.51 17.26 13.74
CA LYS A 38 2.25 18.70 13.81
C LYS A 38 2.95 19.47 12.69
N ILE A 39 2.51 20.69 12.47
CA ILE A 39 3.23 21.66 11.65
C ILE A 39 4.15 22.47 12.58
N VAL A 40 5.43 22.57 12.23
CA VAL A 40 6.42 23.43 12.86
C VAL A 40 7.00 24.38 11.83
N ASP A 41 7.54 25.51 12.28
CA ASP A 41 8.24 26.48 11.43
C ASP A 41 7.43 26.90 10.19
N GLY A 42 6.10 27.01 10.36
CA GLY A 42 5.15 27.45 9.33
C GLY A 42 4.74 26.38 8.30
N ASN A 43 5.66 25.50 7.87
CA ASN A 43 5.41 24.59 6.75
C ASN A 43 6.05 23.18 6.87
N ILE A 44 6.70 22.86 8.00
CA ILE A 44 7.38 21.57 8.19
C ILE A 44 6.43 20.61 8.92
N LEU A 45 6.13 19.48 8.28
CA LEU A 45 5.46 18.35 8.91
C LEU A 45 6.46 17.64 9.82
N GLU A 46 6.24 17.68 11.13
CA GLU A 46 7.06 16.97 12.11
C GLU A 46 6.30 15.79 12.70
N PHE A 47 6.91 14.61 12.64
CA PHE A 47 6.38 13.34 13.11
C PHE A 47 7.23 12.81 14.27
N ARG A 48 6.66 12.71 15.48
CA ARG A 48 7.40 12.32 16.69
C ARG A 48 7.03 10.94 17.21
N GLY A 49 7.94 10.31 17.94
CA GLY A 49 7.64 9.10 18.72
C GLY A 49 7.56 7.83 17.85
N GLY A 50 6.61 6.94 18.17
CA GLY A 50 6.46 5.65 17.49
C GLY A 50 6.02 5.76 16.02
N ARG A 51 5.64 4.63 15.42
CA ARG A 51 5.17 4.59 14.02
C ARG A 51 4.01 5.58 13.81
N VAL A 52 4.16 6.48 12.84
CA VAL A 52 3.12 7.39 12.38
C VAL A 52 2.79 7.05 10.93
N ASP A 53 1.52 6.90 10.59
CA ASP A 53 1.05 6.59 9.23
C ASP A 53 -0.02 7.61 8.84
N VAL A 54 0.34 8.56 7.98
CA VAL A 54 -0.54 9.62 7.52
C VAL A 54 -0.67 9.61 6.02
N PHE A 55 -1.73 10.24 5.54
CA PHE A 55 -1.96 10.44 4.13
C PHE A 55 -2.56 11.82 3.87
N SER A 56 -2.35 12.33 2.67
CA SER A 56 -2.90 13.62 2.26
C SER A 56 -4.42 13.55 2.10
N THR A 57 -5.07 14.70 1.95
CA THR A 57 -6.44 14.77 1.44
C THR A 57 -6.49 14.02 0.10
N PRO A 58 -7.44 13.08 -0.08
CA PRO A 58 -7.54 12.32 -1.32
C PRO A 58 -7.94 13.21 -2.50
N PHE A 59 -7.31 13.00 -3.65
CA PHE A 59 -7.64 13.63 -4.92
C PHE A 59 -8.22 12.60 -5.90
N VAL A 60 -8.98 13.07 -6.89
CA VAL A 60 -9.55 12.21 -7.94
C VAL A 60 -8.43 11.78 -8.88
N ILE A 61 -8.41 10.50 -9.25
CA ILE A 61 -7.54 9.99 -10.30
C ILE A 61 -8.22 10.22 -11.65
N GLU A 62 -7.57 10.99 -12.51
CA GLU A 62 -8.01 11.24 -13.87
C GLU A 62 -7.42 10.18 -14.81
N PRO A 63 -8.25 9.51 -15.62
CA PRO A 63 -7.77 8.53 -16.60
C PRO A 63 -6.75 9.14 -17.56
N GLY A 64 -5.68 8.40 -17.85
CA GLY A 64 -4.62 8.81 -18.78
C GLY A 64 -3.61 9.82 -18.22
N LYS A 65 -3.90 10.48 -17.09
CA LYS A 65 -2.98 11.46 -16.51
C LYS A 65 -1.81 10.81 -15.75
N LYS A 66 -0.69 11.53 -15.74
CA LYS A 66 0.49 11.20 -14.93
C LYS A 66 0.61 12.18 -13.76
N TYR A 67 0.73 11.64 -12.56
CA TYR A 67 0.93 12.41 -11.34
C TYR A 67 2.40 12.37 -10.97
N ILE A 68 3.01 13.54 -10.78
CA ILE A 68 4.40 13.69 -10.35
C ILE A 68 4.40 14.29 -8.96
N PHE A 69 5.14 13.67 -8.06
CA PHE A 69 5.21 14.06 -6.66
C PHE A 69 6.63 14.36 -6.28
N SER A 70 6.81 15.27 -5.34
CA SER A 70 8.09 15.48 -4.69
C SER A 70 7.93 15.80 -3.22
N ALA A 71 8.98 15.56 -2.45
CA ALA A 71 9.08 15.95 -1.05
C ALA A 71 10.55 16.12 -0.65
N GLU A 72 10.79 16.89 0.39
CA GLU A 72 12.05 16.89 1.12
C GLU A 72 11.83 16.34 2.52
N PHE A 73 12.75 15.50 2.99
CA PHE A 73 12.69 14.93 4.33
C PHE A 73 14.06 14.92 5.00
N ARG A 74 14.06 14.89 6.32
CA ARG A 74 15.24 14.65 7.15
C ARG A 74 14.86 14.08 8.50
N ASN A 75 15.82 13.42 9.13
CA ASN A 75 15.80 13.22 10.57
C ASN A 75 15.95 14.58 11.26
N LYS A 76 15.20 14.82 12.33
CA LYS A 76 15.39 16.03 13.11
C LYS A 76 16.78 15.98 13.77
N PRO A 77 17.60 17.05 13.65
CA PRO A 77 18.91 17.09 14.29
C PRO A 77 18.84 16.76 15.78
N GLY A 78 19.76 15.90 16.24
CA GLY A 78 19.86 15.48 17.64
C GLY A 78 18.80 14.45 18.08
N THR A 79 18.10 13.80 17.15
CA THR A 79 17.14 12.72 17.46
C THR A 79 17.54 11.40 16.82
N PRO A 80 17.13 10.24 17.37
CA PRO A 80 17.35 8.95 16.71
C PRO A 80 16.63 8.86 15.35
N ALA A 81 17.28 8.27 14.34
CA ALA A 81 16.66 8.09 13.04
C ALA A 81 15.67 6.91 13.04
N GLY A 82 14.45 7.17 12.56
CA GLY A 82 13.44 6.15 12.30
C GLY A 82 13.44 5.72 10.83
N VAL A 83 13.03 4.48 10.54
CA VAL A 83 12.81 4.04 9.15
C VAL A 83 11.55 4.70 8.59
N ILE A 84 11.63 5.20 7.35
CA ILE A 84 10.52 5.88 6.67
C ILE A 84 10.09 5.18 5.39
N TYR A 85 8.83 5.46 5.02
CA TYR A 85 8.27 5.15 3.71
C TYR A 85 7.49 6.37 3.19
N ILE A 86 7.68 6.71 1.92
CA ILE A 86 6.97 7.79 1.23
C ILE A 86 6.46 7.25 -0.10
N GLY A 87 5.20 7.51 -0.40
CA GLY A 87 4.59 7.14 -1.68
C GLY A 87 3.11 7.47 -1.67
N ASN A 88 2.25 6.51 -2.02
CA ASN A 88 0.83 6.78 -2.26
C ASN A 88 -0.08 5.71 -1.65
N TRP A 89 -1.34 6.07 -1.50
CA TRP A 89 -2.46 5.15 -1.42
C TRP A 89 -3.24 5.17 -2.74
N SER A 90 -3.58 3.98 -3.22
CA SER A 90 -4.73 3.81 -4.12
C SER A 90 -5.99 3.69 -3.27
N MET A 91 -7.06 4.39 -3.66
CA MET A 91 -8.31 4.44 -2.88
C MET A 91 -9.53 4.25 -3.79
N ARG A 92 -10.57 3.62 -3.23
CA ARG A 92 -11.92 3.53 -3.83
C ARG A 92 -12.90 4.28 -2.94
N GLY A 93 -13.29 5.49 -3.33
CA GLY A 93 -13.95 6.46 -2.46
C GLY A 93 -13.09 6.78 -1.24
N SER A 94 -13.60 6.53 -0.03
CA SER A 94 -12.84 6.71 1.23
C SER A 94 -12.02 5.48 1.62
N TRP A 95 -12.15 4.37 0.91
CA TRP A 95 -11.49 3.11 1.27
C TRP A 95 -10.06 3.06 0.71
N ARG A 96 -9.08 3.01 1.61
CA ARG A 96 -7.66 2.75 1.27
C ARG A 96 -7.50 1.29 0.88
N LEU A 97 -7.04 1.04 -0.34
CA LEU A 97 -6.74 -0.30 -0.82
C LEU A 97 -5.41 -0.76 -0.20
N ILE A 98 -5.38 -1.98 0.33
CA ILE A 98 -4.15 -2.69 0.73
C ILE A 98 -3.86 -3.81 -0.28
N PRO A 99 -2.61 -4.30 -0.38
CA PRO A 99 -2.22 -5.27 -1.41
C PRO A 99 -3.14 -6.49 -1.46
N GLU A 100 -3.57 -6.97 -0.30
CA GLU A 100 -4.48 -8.10 -0.18
C GLU A 100 -5.79 -7.87 -0.94
N ASN A 101 -6.28 -6.64 -1.06
CA ASN A 101 -7.54 -6.36 -1.76
C ASN A 101 -7.48 -6.57 -3.27
N VAL A 102 -6.29 -6.47 -3.87
CA VAL A 102 -6.10 -6.46 -5.33
C VAL A 102 -5.23 -7.61 -5.85
N LEU A 103 -4.34 -8.14 -5.02
CA LEU A 103 -3.41 -9.20 -5.39
C LEU A 103 -4.02 -10.58 -5.18
N PHE A 104 -4.61 -11.14 -6.24
CA PHE A 104 -5.00 -12.54 -6.23
C PHE A 104 -3.83 -13.47 -6.58
N VAL A 105 -3.92 -14.72 -6.12
CA VAL A 105 -3.03 -15.81 -6.52
C VAL A 105 -3.65 -16.49 -7.73
N LYS A 106 -2.90 -16.57 -8.84
CA LYS A 106 -3.35 -17.23 -10.07
C LYS A 106 -3.69 -18.71 -9.80
N ASN A 107 -4.77 -19.20 -10.43
CA ASN A 107 -5.25 -20.58 -10.33
C ASN A 107 -5.61 -21.02 -8.89
N SER A 108 -6.08 -20.07 -8.07
CA SER A 108 -6.45 -20.30 -6.67
C SER A 108 -7.96 -20.28 -6.39
N ASP A 109 -8.78 -20.03 -7.40
CA ASP A 109 -10.23 -20.11 -7.29
C ASP A 109 -10.65 -21.51 -6.82
N ALA A 110 -11.54 -21.53 -5.84
CA ALA A 110 -12.08 -22.75 -5.25
C ALA A 110 -13.49 -22.53 -4.74
N LYS A 111 -14.13 -23.62 -4.31
CA LYS A 111 -15.46 -23.64 -3.71
C LYS A 111 -15.37 -23.93 -2.22
N VAL A 112 -16.22 -23.29 -1.44
CA VAL A 112 -16.50 -23.70 -0.06
C VAL A 112 -17.26 -25.03 -0.09
N LEU A 113 -16.82 -25.99 0.71
CA LEU A 113 -17.43 -27.33 0.73
C LEU A 113 -18.54 -27.46 1.77
N GLU A 114 -18.50 -26.65 2.84
CA GLU A 114 -19.41 -26.73 3.98
C GLU A 114 -19.83 -25.33 4.43
N ASP A 115 -21.06 -25.17 4.92
CA ASP A 115 -21.52 -23.91 5.51
C ASP A 115 -20.61 -23.50 6.69
N ALA A 116 -20.04 -22.31 6.62
CA ALA A 116 -19.29 -21.70 7.72
C ALA A 116 -20.14 -20.60 8.37
N ALA A 117 -20.42 -20.74 9.66
CA ALA A 117 -21.20 -19.76 10.41
C ALA A 117 -20.46 -18.42 10.54
N ALA A 118 -21.24 -17.32 10.67
CA ALA A 118 -20.69 -16.07 11.17
C ALA A 118 -19.99 -16.31 12.52
N ASN A 119 -18.94 -15.54 12.79
CA ASN A 119 -18.08 -15.71 13.96
C ASN A 119 -17.22 -16.99 14.00
N SER A 120 -17.27 -17.85 12.97
CA SER A 120 -16.36 -19.00 12.83
C SER A 120 -14.95 -18.55 12.46
N ASN A 121 -13.94 -19.30 12.94
CA ASN A 121 -12.55 -19.19 12.48
C ASN A 121 -12.18 -20.26 11.46
N THR A 122 -13.09 -21.17 11.10
CA THR A 122 -12.77 -22.30 10.23
C THR A 122 -13.64 -22.26 8.99
N ILE A 123 -13.03 -22.56 7.84
CA ILE A 123 -13.71 -22.73 6.56
C ILE A 123 -13.07 -23.90 5.81
N VAL A 124 -13.90 -24.75 5.22
CA VAL A 124 -13.45 -25.92 4.44
C VAL A 124 -13.65 -25.61 2.96
N ILE A 125 -12.60 -25.71 2.17
CA ILE A 125 -12.62 -25.40 0.74
C ILE A 125 -12.11 -26.58 -0.09
N ALA A 126 -12.53 -26.65 -1.35
CA ALA A 126 -11.91 -27.53 -2.33
C ALA A 126 -10.45 -27.11 -2.50
N LYS A 127 -9.55 -28.07 -2.61
CA LYS A 127 -8.11 -27.83 -2.78
C LYS A 127 -7.87 -27.09 -4.10
N PRO A 128 -7.40 -25.82 -4.08
CA PRO A 128 -7.13 -25.08 -5.30
C PRO A 128 -6.02 -25.73 -6.13
N ALA A 129 -6.05 -25.56 -7.45
CA ALA A 129 -5.04 -26.13 -8.35
C ALA A 129 -3.61 -25.62 -8.05
N CYS A 130 -3.48 -24.38 -7.59
CA CYS A 130 -2.20 -23.80 -7.20
C CYS A 130 -1.75 -24.14 -5.77
N TRP A 131 -2.50 -24.98 -5.04
CA TRP A 131 -2.23 -25.22 -3.62
C TRP A 131 -0.85 -25.84 -3.42
N THR A 132 -0.09 -25.28 -2.48
CA THR A 132 1.19 -25.84 -2.04
C THR A 132 1.23 -25.86 -0.52
N ALA A 133 1.94 -26.82 0.07
CA ALA A 133 2.13 -26.85 1.52
C ALA A 133 2.81 -25.58 2.07
N LYS A 134 3.54 -24.84 1.21
CA LYS A 134 4.14 -23.54 1.53
C LYS A 134 3.19 -22.35 1.37
N GLY A 135 1.96 -22.56 0.90
CA GLY A 135 0.98 -21.50 0.66
C GLY A 135 0.66 -20.66 1.90
N VAL A 136 0.47 -21.32 3.04
CA VAL A 136 0.26 -20.63 4.34
C VAL A 136 1.49 -19.81 4.74
N GLN A 137 2.70 -20.31 4.45
CA GLN A 137 3.96 -19.61 4.71
C GLN A 137 4.18 -18.39 3.80
N ARG A 138 3.49 -18.34 2.65
CA ARG A 138 3.51 -17.19 1.72
C ARG A 138 2.58 -16.05 2.13
N THR A 139 2.06 -16.05 3.36
CA THR A 139 1.16 -15.01 3.88
C THR A 139 -0.13 -14.86 3.07
N TRP A 140 -0.61 -15.95 2.48
CA TRP A 140 -1.86 -15.95 1.77
C TRP A 140 -3.04 -15.59 2.69
N ASN A 141 -3.99 -14.91 2.08
CA ASN A 141 -5.27 -14.56 2.65
C ASN A 141 -6.35 -15.26 1.82
N LEU A 142 -7.52 -15.48 2.43
CA LEU A 142 -8.69 -16.02 1.77
C LEU A 142 -9.67 -14.88 1.48
N ALA A 143 -9.92 -14.59 0.21
CA ALA A 143 -11.04 -13.77 -0.21
C ALA A 143 -12.28 -14.66 -0.36
N VAL A 144 -13.41 -14.20 0.17
CA VAL A 144 -14.71 -14.89 0.03
C VAL A 144 -15.64 -14.09 -0.87
N ASN A 145 -16.67 -14.76 -1.40
CA ASN A 145 -17.65 -14.19 -2.33
C ASN A 145 -17.00 -13.62 -3.60
N THR A 146 -16.06 -14.38 -4.16
CA THR A 146 -15.31 -13.96 -5.35
C THR A 146 -16.11 -14.20 -6.64
N GLN A 147 -15.78 -13.46 -7.70
CA GLN A 147 -16.44 -13.57 -8.99
C GLN A 147 -15.46 -14.06 -10.05
N GLY A 148 -15.91 -14.95 -10.95
CA GLY A 148 -15.04 -15.55 -11.97
C GLY A 148 -14.48 -14.55 -12.98
N ASP A 149 -15.15 -13.42 -13.15
CA ASP A 149 -14.74 -12.29 -14.01
C ASP A 149 -13.90 -11.23 -13.26
N PHE A 150 -13.56 -11.48 -11.99
CA PHE A 150 -12.83 -10.56 -11.10
C PHE A 150 -13.53 -9.22 -10.83
N SER A 151 -14.84 -9.11 -11.10
CA SER A 151 -15.64 -7.93 -10.74
C SER A 151 -15.73 -7.69 -9.23
N ASP A 152 -15.33 -8.68 -8.41
CA ASP A 152 -15.17 -8.55 -6.97
C ASP A 152 -13.95 -7.74 -6.53
N LEU A 153 -12.99 -7.46 -7.43
CA LEU A 153 -11.80 -6.69 -7.12
C LEU A 153 -12.07 -5.17 -7.17
N PRO A 154 -11.46 -4.38 -6.27
CA PRO A 154 -10.78 -4.80 -5.04
C PRO A 154 -11.76 -5.44 -4.04
N ASN A 155 -11.37 -6.57 -3.44
CA ASN A 155 -12.24 -7.34 -2.56
C ASN A 155 -12.05 -6.93 -1.08
N LYS A 156 -13.16 -6.62 -0.40
CA LYS A 156 -13.18 -6.25 1.03
C LYS A 156 -13.27 -7.45 1.99
N ASN A 157 -13.79 -8.57 1.52
CA ASN A 157 -14.10 -9.74 2.33
C ASN A 157 -12.89 -10.69 2.36
N ILE A 158 -11.81 -10.23 2.98
CA ILE A 158 -10.53 -10.92 3.01
C ILE A 158 -10.15 -11.28 4.44
N TYR A 159 -9.73 -12.53 4.62
CA TYR A 159 -9.37 -13.09 5.92
C TYR A 159 -7.95 -13.65 5.88
N ARG A 160 -7.14 -13.28 6.87
CA ARG A 160 -5.78 -13.80 6.98
C ARG A 160 -5.81 -15.26 7.42
N ILE A 161 -5.12 -16.13 6.68
CA ILE A 161 -4.98 -17.54 7.04
C ILE A 161 -3.97 -17.65 8.19
N ASP A 162 -4.33 -18.39 9.23
CA ASP A 162 -3.43 -18.79 10.30
C ASP A 162 -2.77 -20.13 10.01
N LYS A 163 -3.59 -21.13 9.67
CA LYS A 163 -3.18 -22.51 9.42
C LYS A 163 -4.06 -23.11 8.34
N ALA A 164 -3.54 -24.15 7.68
CA ALA A 164 -4.33 -24.97 6.78
C ALA A 164 -3.89 -26.43 6.87
N GLN A 165 -4.86 -27.33 6.81
CA GLN A 165 -4.68 -28.78 6.78
C GLN A 165 -5.26 -29.33 5.48
N VAL A 166 -4.48 -30.10 4.75
CA VAL A 166 -4.89 -30.71 3.47
C VAL A 166 -5.34 -32.14 3.74
N GLU A 167 -6.53 -32.51 3.28
CA GLU A 167 -7.10 -33.85 3.42
C GLU A 167 -7.62 -34.35 2.07
N GLY A 168 -6.74 -34.98 1.28
CA GLY A 168 -7.07 -35.34 -0.10
C GLY A 168 -7.37 -34.09 -0.94
N ASP A 169 -8.63 -33.92 -1.34
CA ASP A 169 -9.09 -32.80 -2.19
C ASP A 169 -9.80 -31.68 -1.43
N ARG A 170 -9.79 -31.71 -0.10
CA ARG A 170 -10.24 -30.59 0.74
C ARG A 170 -9.09 -29.94 1.48
N VAL A 171 -9.26 -28.66 1.80
CA VAL A 171 -8.37 -27.89 2.65
C VAL A 171 -9.20 -27.26 3.76
N ILE A 172 -8.88 -27.62 5.01
CA ILE A 172 -9.45 -27.00 6.20
C ILE A 172 -8.58 -25.81 6.54
N ILE A 173 -9.14 -24.61 6.43
CA ILE A 173 -8.44 -23.35 6.70
C ILE A 173 -8.89 -22.80 8.05
N THR A 174 -7.91 -22.48 8.91
CA THR A 174 -8.12 -21.68 10.12
C THR A 174 -7.73 -20.23 9.85
N LEU A 175 -8.63 -19.31 10.14
CA LEU A 175 -8.49 -17.87 9.96
C LEU A 175 -7.99 -17.22 11.26
N LYS A 176 -7.18 -16.16 11.14
CA LYS A 176 -6.71 -15.37 12.30
C LYS A 176 -7.82 -14.55 12.95
N THR A 177 -8.83 -14.20 12.17
CA THR A 177 -9.99 -13.42 12.60
C THR A 177 -11.25 -14.15 12.19
N LYS A 178 -12.26 -14.01 13.04
CA LYS A 178 -13.59 -14.58 12.81
C LYS A 178 -14.22 -14.02 11.54
N LEU A 179 -14.97 -14.87 10.84
CA LEU A 179 -15.84 -14.47 9.75
C LEU A 179 -16.85 -13.43 10.24
N THR A 180 -16.97 -12.31 9.54
CA THR A 180 -17.96 -11.27 9.91
C THR A 180 -19.37 -11.64 9.49
N ALA A 181 -19.52 -12.55 8.52
CA ALA A 181 -20.79 -13.06 8.02
C ALA A 181 -20.65 -14.56 7.71
N ALA A 182 -21.79 -15.26 7.67
CA ALA A 182 -21.80 -16.67 7.27
C ALA A 182 -21.40 -16.82 5.80
N VAL A 183 -20.72 -17.92 5.48
CA VAL A 183 -20.33 -18.28 4.11
C VAL A 183 -20.95 -19.63 3.80
N LYS A 184 -21.79 -19.68 2.76
CA LYS A 184 -22.50 -20.90 2.38
C LYS A 184 -21.61 -21.87 1.60
N ALA A 185 -21.93 -23.15 1.68
CA ALA A 185 -21.39 -24.17 0.78
C ALA A 185 -21.63 -23.75 -0.68
N ASN A 186 -20.70 -24.12 -1.56
CA ASN A 186 -20.64 -23.75 -2.98
C ASN A 186 -20.35 -22.26 -3.28
N SER A 187 -20.15 -21.42 -2.26
CA SER A 187 -19.62 -20.07 -2.45
C SER A 187 -18.23 -20.09 -3.06
N ASN A 188 -17.92 -19.09 -3.89
CA ASN A 188 -16.59 -18.92 -4.47
C ASN A 188 -15.64 -18.29 -3.45
N VAL A 189 -14.40 -18.78 -3.44
CA VAL A 189 -13.28 -18.21 -2.71
C VAL A 189 -12.05 -18.13 -3.62
N ARG A 190 -11.11 -17.26 -3.26
CA ARG A 190 -9.83 -17.11 -3.96
C ARG A 190 -8.72 -16.81 -2.96
N LEU A 191 -7.53 -17.31 -3.23
CA LEU A 191 -6.37 -16.94 -2.41
C LEU A 191 -5.82 -15.60 -2.89
N HIS A 192 -5.50 -14.73 -1.94
CA HIS A 192 -4.92 -13.42 -2.16
C HIS A 192 -3.57 -13.33 -1.45
N ASN A 193 -2.65 -12.51 -1.97
CA ASN A 193 -1.33 -12.34 -1.39
C ASN A 193 -1.20 -10.99 -0.70
N SER A 194 -0.31 -10.92 0.29
CA SER A 194 0.19 -9.65 0.80
C SER A 194 1.42 -9.21 0.00
N SER A 195 1.76 -7.94 0.09
CA SER A 195 2.96 -7.37 -0.55
C SER A 195 3.29 -6.02 0.09
N VAL A 196 4.28 -5.32 -0.45
CA VAL A 196 4.55 -3.94 -0.07
C VAL A 196 3.49 -2.99 -0.63
N GLY A 197 3.29 -1.86 0.05
CA GLY A 197 2.46 -0.77 -0.47
C GLY A 197 3.15 0.02 -1.59
N MET A 198 2.49 1.08 -2.07
CA MET A 198 3.05 1.95 -3.12
C MET A 198 4.05 2.95 -2.51
N TYR A 199 5.31 2.56 -2.39
CA TYR A 199 6.37 3.40 -1.80
C TYR A 199 7.33 3.96 -2.86
N GLY A 200 6.77 4.63 -3.86
CA GLY A 200 7.52 5.14 -5.01
C GLY A 200 8.55 6.24 -4.68
N GLY A 201 8.34 6.99 -3.59
CA GLY A 201 9.29 8.00 -3.15
C GLY A 201 10.44 7.37 -2.36
N ALA A 202 10.14 6.87 -1.17
CA ALA A 202 11.13 6.26 -0.29
C ALA A 202 10.60 4.94 0.26
N SER A 203 11.40 3.88 0.23
CA SER A 203 11.03 2.58 0.79
C SER A 203 12.13 2.07 1.71
N ASN A 204 11.80 1.88 2.99
CA ASN A 204 12.71 1.38 4.01
C ASN A 204 13.99 2.22 4.15
N VAL A 205 13.85 3.55 4.09
CA VAL A 205 14.98 4.50 4.17
C VAL A 205 15.20 4.95 5.61
N THR A 206 16.45 5.05 6.04
CA THR A 206 16.84 5.75 7.28
C THR A 206 17.33 7.15 6.90
N PRO A 207 16.64 8.23 7.31
CA PRO A 207 17.00 9.58 6.92
C PRO A 207 18.22 10.11 7.69
N THR A 208 18.97 11.03 7.07
CA THR A 208 20.06 11.77 7.72
C THR A 208 19.55 13.08 8.34
N GLU A 209 20.39 13.82 9.06
CA GLU A 209 20.03 15.15 9.59
C GLU A 209 19.97 16.22 8.49
N GLU A 210 20.50 15.93 7.30
CA GLU A 210 20.45 16.80 6.14
C GLU A 210 19.15 16.62 5.36
N TRP A 211 18.69 17.68 4.70
CA TRP A 211 17.53 17.60 3.82
C TRP A 211 17.82 16.74 2.60
N GLN A 212 17.00 15.71 2.43
CA GLN A 212 17.05 14.78 1.31
C GLN A 212 15.81 14.99 0.45
N ARG A 213 16.00 15.22 -0.85
CA ARG A 213 14.90 15.35 -1.80
C ARG A 213 14.54 14.01 -2.42
N VAL A 214 13.26 13.80 -2.64
CA VAL A 214 12.72 12.65 -3.35
C VAL A 214 11.67 13.09 -4.36
N GLY A 215 11.56 12.33 -5.46
CA GLY A 215 10.52 12.50 -6.47
C GLY A 215 10.08 11.16 -6.99
N TRP A 216 8.78 11.02 -7.29
CA TRP A 216 8.21 9.81 -7.88
C TRP A 216 7.01 10.16 -8.76
N SER A 217 6.56 9.22 -9.58
CA SER A 217 5.36 9.41 -10.39
C SER A 217 4.46 8.20 -10.39
N VAL A 218 3.16 8.44 -10.54
CA VAL A 218 2.14 7.40 -10.71
C VAL A 218 1.30 7.72 -11.94
N SER A 219 1.10 6.73 -12.78
CA SER A 219 0.33 6.86 -14.02
C SER A 219 -0.38 5.56 -14.34
N ASN A 220 -1.50 5.64 -15.06
CA ASN A 220 -2.28 4.49 -15.51
C ASN A 220 -2.86 3.64 -14.37
N ILE A 221 -3.77 2.76 -14.75
CA ILE A 221 -4.31 1.72 -13.87
C ILE A 221 -3.48 0.44 -14.07
N ALA A 222 -3.08 -0.17 -12.96
CA ALA A 222 -2.36 -1.43 -12.95
C ALA A 222 -3.23 -2.58 -13.47
N PRO A 223 -2.63 -3.58 -14.14
CA PRO A 223 -3.33 -4.81 -14.48
C PRO A 223 -3.95 -5.47 -13.24
N LEU A 224 -5.09 -6.14 -13.42
CA LEU A 224 -5.74 -6.92 -12.35
C LEU A 224 -4.73 -7.91 -11.74
N GLY A 225 -4.74 -8.03 -10.40
CA GLY A 225 -3.82 -8.94 -9.71
C GLY A 225 -2.40 -8.41 -9.53
N SER A 226 -2.16 -7.11 -9.78
CA SER A 226 -0.85 -6.48 -9.61
C SER A 226 -0.91 -5.26 -8.68
N ASN A 227 0.24 -4.95 -8.05
CA ASN A 227 0.36 -3.84 -7.10
C ASN A 227 1.62 -2.96 -7.32
N PRO A 228 1.97 -2.60 -8.56
CA PRO A 228 3.16 -1.77 -8.82
C PRO A 228 3.09 -0.43 -8.05
N ALA A 229 4.25 0.09 -7.68
CA ALA A 229 4.33 1.35 -6.93
C ALA A 229 4.09 2.61 -7.80
N ASN A 230 4.21 2.47 -9.12
CA ASN A 230 4.13 3.55 -10.11
C ASN A 230 2.83 3.53 -10.94
N GLN A 231 1.85 2.70 -10.61
CA GLN A 231 0.52 2.71 -11.23
C GLN A 231 -0.56 2.63 -10.16
N TRP A 232 -1.72 3.23 -10.42
CA TRP A 232 -2.87 3.13 -9.51
C TRP A 232 -3.42 1.71 -9.53
N TRP A 233 -3.77 1.16 -8.38
CA TRP A 233 -4.26 -0.21 -8.33
C TRP A 233 -5.67 -0.31 -8.92
N ALA A 234 -5.98 -1.45 -9.53
CA ALA A 234 -7.26 -1.67 -10.18
C ALA A 234 -8.45 -1.39 -9.25
N GLY A 235 -9.44 -0.65 -9.77
CA GLY A 235 -10.63 -0.21 -9.03
C GLY A 235 -10.44 1.00 -8.12
N ALA A 236 -9.26 1.64 -8.15
CA ALA A 236 -9.05 2.93 -7.51
C ALA A 236 -9.64 4.08 -8.34
N ASP A 237 -10.31 5.01 -7.67
CA ASP A 237 -10.86 6.25 -8.22
C ASP A 237 -10.24 7.51 -7.56
N LYS A 238 -9.50 7.31 -6.47
CA LYS A 238 -8.80 8.36 -5.74
C LYS A 238 -7.38 7.98 -5.37
N GLY A 239 -6.51 8.98 -5.31
CA GLY A 239 -5.14 8.88 -4.85
C GLY A 239 -4.92 9.72 -3.60
N ALA A 240 -3.93 9.37 -2.79
CA ALA A 240 -3.43 10.22 -1.73
C ALA A 240 -1.93 9.99 -1.55
N ILE A 241 -1.16 11.03 -1.23
CA ILE A 241 0.23 10.87 -0.81
C ILE A 241 0.22 10.20 0.57
N ARG A 242 1.14 9.26 0.81
CA ARG A 242 1.29 8.54 2.08
C ARG A 242 2.68 8.74 2.63
N ILE A 243 2.76 9.01 3.93
CA ILE A 243 4.01 9.06 4.69
C ILE A 243 3.88 8.11 5.88
N ILE A 244 4.80 7.16 5.99
CA ILE A 244 5.02 6.38 7.20
C ILE A 244 6.33 6.87 7.83
N ALA A 245 6.24 7.50 8.99
CA ALA A 245 7.40 7.86 9.80
C ALA A 245 7.65 6.80 10.87
N ASN A 246 8.92 6.63 11.25
CA ASN A 246 9.34 5.81 12.39
C ASN A 246 8.78 4.38 12.38
N TYR A 247 8.78 3.72 11.21
CA TYR A 247 8.14 2.42 10.97
C TYR A 247 8.57 1.33 11.98
N LYS A 248 9.86 1.29 12.32
CA LYS A 248 10.43 0.36 13.31
C LYS A 248 10.19 0.77 14.77
N LYS A 249 9.33 1.77 15.02
CA LYS A 249 8.98 2.29 16.35
C LYS A 249 10.20 2.74 17.16
N THR A 250 11.19 3.33 16.49
CA THR A 250 12.38 3.89 17.15
C THR A 250 11.93 4.95 18.17
N GLN A 251 12.18 4.69 19.46
CA GLN A 251 11.80 5.61 20.52
C GLN A 251 12.55 6.94 20.37
N GLY A 252 11.85 8.06 20.58
CA GLY A 252 12.43 9.39 20.46
C GLY A 252 12.69 9.87 19.03
N ALA A 253 12.43 9.05 18.02
CA ALA A 253 12.65 9.43 16.64
C ALA A 253 11.74 10.56 16.18
N SER A 254 12.28 11.43 15.33
CA SER A 254 11.56 12.58 14.81
C SER A 254 11.87 12.81 13.33
N LEU A 255 10.91 12.53 12.47
CA LEU A 255 11.01 12.84 11.03
C LEU A 255 10.48 14.26 10.78
N GLN A 256 11.16 15.02 9.92
CA GLN A 256 10.67 16.27 9.35
C GLN A 256 10.49 16.12 7.85
N VAL A 257 9.37 16.61 7.31
CA VAL A 257 9.05 16.61 5.88
C VAL A 257 8.56 17.99 5.48
N ARG A 258 8.99 18.50 4.33
CA ARG A 258 8.56 19.78 3.75
C ARG A 258 8.51 19.71 2.23
N ASN A 259 8.07 20.80 1.60
CA ASN A 259 8.04 20.95 0.14
C ASN A 259 7.33 19.77 -0.55
N VAL A 260 6.22 19.30 0.03
CA VAL A 260 5.44 18.22 -0.56
C VAL A 260 4.59 18.79 -1.68
N THR A 261 4.86 18.34 -2.91
CA THR A 261 4.15 18.81 -4.11
C THR A 261 3.51 17.67 -4.88
N MET A 262 2.44 18.00 -5.60
CA MET A 262 1.81 17.16 -6.60
C MET A 262 1.58 17.98 -7.87
N GLU A 263 2.03 17.48 -8.99
CA GLU A 263 1.82 18.02 -10.33
C GLU A 263 1.08 16.99 -11.18
N VAL A 264 0.21 17.47 -12.07
CA VAL A 264 -0.52 16.62 -13.02
C VAL A 264 -0.03 16.97 -14.42
N ALA A 265 0.45 15.95 -15.12
CA ALA A 265 0.91 16.03 -16.50
C ALA A 265 -0.05 15.29 -17.42
N GLU A 266 -0.11 15.74 -18.67
CA GLU A 266 -0.81 15.06 -19.76
C GLU A 266 -0.15 13.75 -20.18
#